data_AF-A0A946FCI1-F1
#
_entry.id   AF-A0A946FCI1-F1
#
_cell.length_a   1.000
_cell.length_b   1.000
_cell.length_c   1.000
_cell.angle_alpha   90.00
_cell.angle_beta   90.00
_cell.angle_gamma   90.00
#
_symmetry.space_group_name_H-M   'P 1'
#
loop_
_entity.id
_entity.type
_entity.pdbx_description
1 polymer ?
#
loop_
_entity_poly.entity_id
_entity_poly.type
_entity_poly.pdbx_seq_one_letter_code
_entity_poly.pdbx_strand_id
1 'polypeptide(L)'
;MKELVPDEFDVPTTVEFPNFVFKPLDEAATDLDYDAVMSSREDLTRIFGSDDEWPAADLSWEQNRQDLRKHSNFFIKRTSFAWTVLTPDLQRCIGCVYFYWPLLADYDATVYLWVRSDELKNGLDAELEAVVKLWLTNEWPFKKPAFPGRDIPWEEWQGGCIRTPEGDS
;
A
#
# COMPACT_ATOMS: atom_id res chain seq x y z
N MET A 1 -19.94 -1.08 8.29
CA MET A 1 -18.79 -0.53 7.54
C MET A 1 -18.87 -1.10 6.13
N LYS A 2 -18.57 -0.33 5.09
CA LYS A 2 -18.69 -0.80 3.69
C LYS A 2 -17.41 -1.55 3.29
N GLU A 3 -17.54 -2.71 2.65
CA GLU A 3 -16.42 -3.50 2.12
C GLU A 3 -15.96 -2.97 0.75
N LEU A 4 -14.65 -2.99 0.51
CA LEU A 4 -14.02 -2.43 -0.70
C LEU A 4 -14.30 -3.29 -1.95
N VAL A 5 -14.55 -4.58 -1.76
CA VAL A 5 -14.84 -5.55 -2.82
C VAL A 5 -16.07 -6.39 -2.42
N PRO A 6 -16.80 -6.99 -3.39
CA PRO A 6 -17.98 -7.81 -3.10
C PRO A 6 -17.67 -8.99 -2.17
N ASP A 7 -18.60 -9.42 -1.33
CA ASP A 7 -18.42 -10.52 -0.36
C ASP A 7 -17.90 -11.81 -1.00
N GLU A 8 -18.34 -12.13 -2.22
CA GLU A 8 -17.92 -13.31 -2.98
C GLU A 8 -16.50 -13.24 -3.56
N PHE A 9 -15.86 -12.06 -3.53
CA PHE A 9 -14.51 -11.90 -4.04
C PHE A 9 -13.49 -12.49 -3.06
N ASP A 10 -12.72 -13.49 -3.52
CA ASP A 10 -11.64 -14.07 -2.75
C ASP A 10 -10.41 -13.17 -2.82
N VAL A 11 -10.07 -12.56 -1.68
CA VAL A 11 -8.96 -11.61 -1.61
C VAL A 11 -7.65 -12.39 -1.45
N PRO A 12 -6.68 -12.25 -2.37
CA PRO A 12 -5.46 -13.05 -2.31
C PRO A 12 -4.62 -12.77 -1.06
N THR A 13 -4.34 -13.83 -0.30
CA THR A 13 -3.46 -13.80 0.89
C THR A 13 -2.04 -14.26 0.58
N THR A 14 -1.77 -14.72 -0.64
CA THR A 14 -0.44 -14.96 -1.17
C THR A 14 -0.50 -14.78 -2.67
N VAL A 15 0.39 -13.95 -3.20
CA VAL A 15 0.53 -13.76 -4.66
C VAL A 15 2.00 -13.92 -4.99
N GLU A 16 2.31 -14.86 -5.87
CA GLU A 16 3.68 -15.15 -6.27
C GLU A 16 3.94 -14.58 -7.67
N PHE A 17 4.97 -13.75 -7.76
CA PHE A 17 5.52 -13.25 -9.02
C PHE A 17 6.95 -13.79 -9.17
N PRO A 18 7.54 -13.75 -10.38
CA PRO A 18 8.89 -14.28 -10.59
C PRO A 18 9.95 -13.70 -9.65
N ASN A 19 9.83 -12.42 -9.29
CA ASN A 19 10.85 -11.69 -8.53
C ASN A 19 10.43 -11.33 -7.10
N PHE A 20 9.17 -11.53 -6.71
CA PHE A 20 8.69 -11.18 -5.38
C PHE A 20 7.39 -11.91 -5.01
N VAL A 21 7.13 -11.99 -3.70
CA VAL A 21 5.93 -12.60 -3.13
C VAL A 21 5.18 -11.57 -2.31
N PHE A 22 3.87 -11.46 -2.51
CA PHE A 22 3.01 -10.63 -1.67
C PHE A 22 2.42 -11.47 -0.55
N LYS A 23 2.49 -10.95 0.68
CA LYS A 23 1.80 -11.48 1.86
C LYS A 23 1.03 -10.34 2.54
N PRO A 24 -0.15 -10.60 3.13
CA PRO A 24 -0.86 -9.60 3.93
C PRO A 24 0.08 -8.90 4.90
N LEU A 25 -0.03 -7.58 4.96
CA LEU A 25 0.73 -6.75 5.88
C LEU A 25 0.18 -6.97 7.31
N ASP A 26 0.84 -7.84 8.06
CA ASP A 26 0.46 -8.23 9.41
C ASP A 26 1.66 -8.25 10.37
N GLU A 27 1.40 -8.50 11.65
CA GLU A 27 2.42 -8.45 12.70
C GLU A 27 3.59 -9.43 12.49
N ALA A 28 3.44 -10.50 11.71
CA ALA A 28 4.53 -11.44 11.44
C ALA A 28 5.61 -10.81 10.53
N ALA A 29 5.27 -9.77 9.77
CA ALA A 29 6.21 -9.03 8.92
C ALA A 29 6.95 -7.90 9.67
N THR A 30 6.64 -7.64 10.94
CA THR A 30 7.10 -6.43 11.67
C THR A 30 8.60 -6.20 11.56
N ASP A 31 9.43 -7.22 11.78
CA ASP A 31 10.89 -7.05 11.76
C ASP A 31 11.38 -6.66 10.36
N LEU A 32 10.86 -7.32 9.33
CA LEU A 32 11.26 -7.09 7.93
C LEU A 32 10.76 -5.72 7.44
N ASP A 33 9.51 -5.40 7.74
CA ASP A 33 8.88 -4.16 7.36
C ASP A 33 9.52 -2.97 8.07
N TYR A 34 9.75 -3.06 9.38
CA TYR A 34 10.41 -2.00 10.14
C TYR A 34 11.83 -1.72 9.60
N ASP A 35 12.61 -2.75 9.28
CA ASP A 35 13.92 -2.57 8.65
C ASP A 35 13.80 -1.87 7.28
N ALA A 36 12.84 -2.27 6.44
CA ALA A 36 12.61 -1.64 5.14
C ALA A 36 12.17 -0.18 5.27
N VAL A 37 11.20 0.12 6.14
CA VAL A 37 10.67 1.46 6.40
C VAL A 37 11.76 2.38 6.93
N MET A 38 12.48 1.97 7.97
CA MET A 38 13.48 2.83 8.61
C MET A 38 14.72 3.02 7.75
N SER A 39 15.12 2.01 6.97
CA SER A 39 16.23 2.16 6.02
C SER A 39 15.87 2.98 4.77
N SER A 40 14.57 3.14 4.47
CA SER A 40 14.09 3.85 3.28
C SER A 40 13.40 5.19 3.60
N ARG A 41 13.41 5.61 4.86
CA ARG A 41 12.61 6.73 5.36
C ARG A 41 12.69 8.00 4.50
N GLU A 42 13.88 8.38 4.04
CA GLU A 42 14.06 9.62 3.26
C GLU A 42 13.27 9.58 1.94
N ASP A 43 13.25 8.42 1.27
CA ASP A 43 12.53 8.22 0.01
C ASP A 43 11.04 7.91 0.21
N LEU A 44 10.65 7.44 1.39
CA LEU A 44 9.25 7.13 1.73
C LEU A 44 8.43 8.37 2.12
N THR A 45 9.09 9.52 2.32
CA THR A 45 8.35 10.77 2.47
C THR A 45 7.51 11.00 1.21
N ARG A 46 6.22 11.30 1.40
CA ARG A 46 5.25 11.58 0.33
C ARG A 46 4.61 10.42 -0.41
N ILE A 47 4.69 9.19 0.11
CA ILE A 47 3.99 8.05 -0.50
C ILE A 47 2.46 8.21 -0.42
N PHE A 48 1.93 8.77 0.67
CA PHE A 48 0.47 8.96 0.84
C PHE A 48 0.00 10.42 0.64
N GLY A 49 0.85 11.29 0.11
CA GLY A 49 0.51 12.67 -0.22
C GLY A 49 1.72 13.60 -0.27
N SER A 50 1.64 14.71 -1.00
CA SER A 50 2.75 15.68 -1.09
C SER A 50 3.23 16.23 0.26
N ASP A 51 2.33 16.29 1.24
CA ASP A 51 2.54 16.84 2.58
C ASP A 51 2.63 15.73 3.64
N ASP A 52 2.70 14.46 3.22
CA ASP A 52 2.79 13.34 4.13
C ASP A 52 4.22 13.19 4.67
N GLU A 53 4.31 13.14 6.01
CA GLU A 53 5.55 13.05 6.77
C GLU A 53 5.83 11.62 7.26
N TRP A 54 5.02 10.64 6.85
CA TRP A 54 5.32 9.24 7.09
C TRP A 54 6.57 8.79 6.29
N PRO A 55 7.46 7.96 6.88
CA PRO A 55 7.48 7.54 8.27
C PRO A 55 8.16 8.59 9.18
N ALA A 56 7.66 8.71 10.41
CA ALA A 56 8.24 9.59 11.43
C ALA A 56 9.71 9.23 11.71
N ALA A 57 10.55 10.23 12.01
CA ALA A 57 11.98 10.03 12.26
C ALA A 57 12.29 9.13 13.46
N ASP A 58 11.40 9.15 14.45
CA ASP A 58 11.45 8.38 15.69
C ASP A 58 10.42 7.25 15.71
N LEU A 59 9.94 6.82 14.54
CA LEU A 59 9.05 5.66 14.44
C LEU A 59 9.72 4.46 15.13
N SER A 60 9.07 3.98 16.19
CA SER A 60 9.52 2.83 16.95
C SER A 60 9.01 1.53 16.35
N TRP A 61 9.73 0.45 16.63
CA TRP A 61 9.33 -0.90 16.24
C TRP A 61 7.90 -1.26 16.71
N GLU A 62 7.53 -0.89 17.93
CA GLU A 62 6.19 -1.19 18.46
C GLU A 62 5.10 -0.34 17.80
N GLN A 63 5.38 0.91 17.43
CA GLN A 63 4.44 1.71 16.62
C GLN A 63 4.26 1.10 15.24
N ASN A 64 5.33 0.64 14.59
CA ASN A 64 5.26 -0.07 13.31
C ASN A 64 4.41 -1.34 13.42
N ARG A 65 4.67 -2.16 14.45
CA ARG A 65 3.87 -3.36 14.74
C ARG A 65 2.38 -3.05 14.93
N GLN A 66 2.07 -1.99 15.67
CA GLN A 66 0.68 -1.57 15.88
C GLN A 66 0.01 -1.13 14.58
N ASP A 67 0.76 -0.52 13.66
CA ASP A 67 0.27 -0.14 12.34
C ASP A 67 -0.02 -1.37 11.47
N LEU A 68 0.90 -2.34 11.42
CA LEU A 68 0.71 -3.64 10.75
C LEU A 68 -0.51 -4.37 11.32
N ARG A 69 -0.72 -4.31 12.64
CA ARG A 69 -1.93 -4.86 13.27
C ARG A 69 -3.20 -4.16 12.80
N LYS A 70 -3.18 -2.84 12.61
CA LYS A 70 -4.33 -2.10 12.05
C LYS A 70 -4.61 -2.53 10.62
N HIS A 71 -3.56 -2.63 9.78
CA HIS A 71 -3.68 -3.10 8.40
C HIS A 71 -4.26 -4.52 8.32
N SER A 72 -3.77 -5.45 9.13
CA SER A 72 -4.30 -6.81 9.25
C SER A 72 -5.80 -6.81 9.63
N ASN A 73 -6.20 -5.97 10.59
CA ASN A 73 -7.61 -5.83 10.96
C ASN A 73 -8.47 -5.27 9.82
N PHE A 74 -7.97 -4.29 9.05
CA PHE A 74 -8.70 -3.77 7.89
C PHE A 74 -8.80 -4.79 6.76
N PHE A 75 -7.76 -5.59 6.57
CA PHE A 75 -7.74 -6.71 5.62
C PHE A 75 -8.84 -7.73 5.95
N ILE A 76 -8.91 -8.16 7.22
CA ILE A 76 -9.94 -9.08 7.71
C ILE A 76 -11.35 -8.49 7.56
N LYS A 77 -11.51 -7.19 7.80
CA LYS A 77 -12.78 -6.47 7.64
C LYS A 77 -13.09 -6.09 6.18
N ARG A 78 -12.18 -6.40 5.24
CA ARG A 78 -12.31 -6.12 3.81
C ARG A 78 -12.53 -4.64 3.51
N THR A 79 -12.03 -3.74 4.36
CA THR A 79 -12.20 -2.28 4.24
C THR A 79 -11.02 -1.59 3.59
N SER A 80 -9.86 -2.21 3.67
CA SER A 80 -8.67 -1.92 2.88
C SER A 80 -7.79 -3.16 2.86
N PHE A 81 -6.91 -3.23 1.87
CA PHE A 81 -5.96 -4.33 1.74
C PHE A 81 -4.56 -3.78 1.66
N ALA A 82 -3.63 -4.44 2.34
CA ALA A 82 -2.22 -4.08 2.31
C ALA A 82 -1.39 -5.37 2.27
N TRP A 83 -0.36 -5.38 1.45
CA TRP A 83 0.59 -6.47 1.34
C TRP A 83 2.01 -5.98 1.53
N THR A 84 2.79 -6.75 2.28
CA THR A 84 4.24 -6.69 2.25
C THR A 84 4.73 -7.36 0.96
N VAL A 85 5.63 -6.69 0.24
CA VAL A 85 6.34 -7.23 -0.92
C VAL A 85 7.65 -7.82 -0.41
N LEU A 86 7.79 -9.13 -0.52
CA LEU A 86 8.93 -9.89 -0.03
C LEU A 86 9.77 -10.42 -1.18
N THR A 87 11.06 -10.64 -0.93
CA THR A 87 11.90 -11.47 -1.81
C THR A 87 11.35 -12.89 -1.95
N PRO A 88 11.67 -13.64 -3.01
CA PRO A 88 11.13 -15.00 -3.22
C PRO A 88 11.44 -16.00 -2.09
N ASP A 89 12.54 -15.79 -1.36
CA ASP A 89 12.92 -16.59 -0.18
C ASP A 89 12.21 -16.14 1.12
N LEU A 90 11.35 -15.13 1.04
CA LEU A 90 10.60 -14.51 2.14
C LEU A 90 11.48 -13.93 3.26
N GLN A 91 12.77 -13.72 3.02
CA GLN A 91 13.71 -13.26 4.05
C GLN A 91 13.81 -11.74 4.15
N ARG A 92 13.22 -10.99 3.22
CA ARG A 92 13.40 -9.54 3.15
C ARG A 92 12.17 -8.83 2.62
N CYS A 93 11.75 -7.76 3.30
CA CYS A 93 10.81 -6.78 2.78
C CYS A 93 11.52 -5.82 1.82
N ILE A 94 10.95 -5.70 0.62
CA ILE A 94 11.45 -4.86 -0.48
C ILE A 94 10.41 -3.84 -0.95
N GLY A 95 9.25 -3.76 -0.30
CA GLY A 95 8.19 -2.81 -0.61
C GLY A 95 6.87 -3.14 0.07
N CYS A 96 5.85 -2.32 -0.13
CA CYS A 96 4.46 -2.60 0.22
C CYS A 96 3.50 -2.08 -0.86
N VAL A 97 2.31 -2.68 -0.91
CA VAL A 97 1.20 -2.30 -1.81
C VAL A 97 -0.07 -2.15 -0.98
N TYR A 98 -0.85 -1.09 -1.23
CA TYR A 98 -2.04 -0.74 -0.46
C TYR A 98 -3.21 -0.41 -1.37
N PHE A 99 -4.36 -1.01 -1.12
CA PHE A 99 -5.64 -0.71 -1.76
C PHE A 99 -6.61 -0.13 -0.75
N TYR A 100 -6.96 1.14 -0.94
CA TYR A 100 -7.88 1.90 -0.08
C TYR A 100 -9.14 2.32 -0.84
N TRP A 101 -10.13 2.81 -0.10
CA TRP A 101 -11.25 3.53 -0.71
C TRP A 101 -10.74 4.75 -1.50
N PRO A 102 -11.41 5.10 -2.61
CA PRO A 102 -11.11 6.28 -3.40
C PRO A 102 -11.50 7.55 -2.64
N LEU A 103 -10.67 8.59 -2.73
CA LEU A 103 -11.02 9.91 -2.21
C LEU A 103 -11.92 10.69 -3.19
N LEU A 104 -11.82 10.37 -4.48
CA LEU A 104 -12.55 11.01 -5.57
C LEU A 104 -13.63 10.07 -6.13
N ALA A 105 -14.83 10.59 -6.38
CA ALA A 105 -15.99 9.81 -6.78
C ALA A 105 -15.85 9.09 -8.14
N ASP A 106 -14.92 9.52 -8.99
CA ASP A 106 -14.68 8.94 -10.32
C ASP A 106 -13.89 7.63 -10.29
N TYR A 107 -13.34 7.25 -9.13
CA TYR A 107 -12.53 6.06 -8.93
C TYR A 107 -13.23 5.08 -7.98
N ASP A 108 -12.86 3.81 -8.04
CA ASP A 108 -13.42 2.76 -7.19
C ASP A 108 -12.41 2.12 -6.22
N ALA A 109 -11.12 2.46 -6.36
CA ALA A 109 -10.06 2.16 -5.40
C ALA A 109 -8.93 3.19 -5.50
N THR A 110 -8.17 3.37 -4.42
CA THR A 110 -6.88 4.07 -4.43
C THR A 110 -5.76 3.08 -4.22
N VAL A 111 -4.74 3.13 -5.05
CA VAL A 111 -3.57 2.25 -4.98
C VAL A 111 -2.34 3.07 -4.64
N TYR A 112 -1.68 2.68 -3.55
CA TYR A 112 -0.35 3.17 -3.18
C TYR A 112 0.63 2.02 -3.23
N LEU A 113 1.87 2.29 -3.63
CA LEU A 113 2.96 1.34 -3.56
C LEU A 113 4.28 2.07 -3.38
N TRP A 114 5.19 1.43 -2.66
CA TRP A 114 6.56 1.88 -2.48
C TRP A 114 7.50 0.68 -2.50
N VAL A 115 8.74 0.94 -2.85
CA VAL A 115 9.83 -0.04 -2.78
C VAL A 115 10.91 0.46 -1.85
N ARG A 116 11.66 -0.48 -1.28
CA ARG A 116 12.81 -0.18 -0.43
C ARG A 116 13.85 0.61 -1.22
N SER A 117 14.47 1.63 -0.61
CA SER A 117 15.35 2.60 -1.29
C SER A 117 16.47 1.98 -2.11
N ASP A 118 17.09 0.91 -1.61
CA ASP A 118 18.21 0.28 -2.31
C ASP A 118 17.80 -0.61 -3.50
N GLU A 119 16.50 -0.82 -3.70
CA GLU A 119 15.92 -1.48 -4.87
C GLU A 119 15.51 -0.47 -5.97
N LEU A 120 15.47 0.83 -5.68
CA LEU A 120 15.14 1.86 -6.68
C LEU A 120 16.09 1.82 -7.88
N LYS A 121 17.39 1.68 -7.62
CA LYS A 121 18.42 1.59 -8.67
C LYS A 121 18.30 0.33 -9.54
N ASN A 122 17.61 -0.69 -9.04
CA ASN A 122 17.38 -1.95 -9.75
C ASN A 122 16.12 -1.90 -10.63
N GLY A 123 15.37 -0.79 -10.60
CA GLY A 123 14.15 -0.61 -11.38
C GLY A 123 12.91 -1.28 -10.77
N LEU A 124 12.99 -1.72 -9.50
CA LEU A 124 11.90 -2.46 -8.85
C LEU A 124 10.61 -1.64 -8.75
N ASP A 125 10.69 -0.32 -8.58
CA ASP A 125 9.50 0.54 -8.49
C ASP A 125 8.63 0.45 -9.75
N ALA A 126 9.25 0.59 -10.92
CA ALA A 126 8.56 0.50 -12.21
C ALA A 126 8.05 -0.93 -12.49
N GLU A 127 8.82 -1.95 -12.09
CA GLU A 127 8.40 -3.34 -12.20
C GLU A 127 7.17 -3.64 -11.33
N LEU A 128 7.21 -3.22 -10.06
CA LEU A 128 6.13 -3.42 -9.10
C LEU A 128 4.85 -2.71 -9.56
N GLU A 129 4.96 -1.46 -10.03
CA GLU A 129 3.83 -0.72 -10.58
C GLU A 129 3.18 -1.46 -11.77
N ALA A 130 4.00 -1.90 -12.74
CA ALA A 130 3.50 -2.62 -13.91
C ALA A 130 2.80 -3.93 -13.52
N VAL A 131 3.36 -4.68 -12.57
CA VAL A 131 2.79 -5.92 -12.06
C VAL A 131 1.47 -5.67 -11.32
N VAL A 132 1.41 -4.66 -10.46
CA VAL A 132 0.18 -4.32 -9.72
C VAL A 132 -0.93 -3.87 -10.68
N LYS A 133 -0.62 -3.06 -11.69
CA LYS A 133 -1.59 -2.66 -12.74
C LYS A 133 -2.15 -3.86 -13.50
N LEU A 134 -1.28 -4.80 -13.89
CA LEU A 134 -1.71 -6.02 -14.57
C LEU A 134 -2.55 -6.91 -13.66
N TRP A 135 -2.14 -7.06 -12.40
CA TRP A 135 -2.86 -7.84 -11.39
C TRP A 135 -4.26 -7.28 -11.15
N LEU A 136 -4.40 -5.97 -10.98
CA LEU A 136 -5.70 -5.30 -10.86
C LEU A 136 -6.59 -5.52 -12.08
N THR A 137 -6.01 -5.45 -13.29
CA THR A 137 -6.77 -5.64 -14.54
C THR A 137 -7.32 -7.05 -14.68
N ASN A 138 -6.54 -8.06 -14.28
CA ASN A 138 -6.87 -9.46 -14.54
C ASN A 138 -7.69 -10.10 -13.41
N GLU A 139 -7.39 -9.77 -12.15
CA GLU A 139 -7.89 -10.51 -10.99
C GLU A 139 -8.86 -9.69 -10.14
N TRP A 140 -8.84 -8.35 -10.19
CA TRP A 140 -9.64 -7.52 -9.28
C TRP A 140 -10.94 -7.01 -9.91
N PRO A 141 -12.00 -6.79 -9.11
CA PRO A 141 -13.28 -6.31 -9.61
C PRO A 141 -13.29 -4.82 -9.98
N PHE A 142 -12.25 -4.07 -9.59
CA PHE A 142 -12.12 -2.63 -9.83
C PHE A 142 -12.16 -2.30 -11.33
N LYS A 143 -12.81 -1.18 -11.66
CA LYS A 143 -12.95 -0.65 -13.01
C LYS A 143 -12.14 0.61 -13.22
N LYS A 144 -11.91 1.38 -12.16
CA LYS A 144 -11.17 2.65 -12.20
C LYS A 144 -10.31 2.80 -10.94
N PRO A 145 -9.25 1.97 -10.77
CA PRO A 145 -8.28 2.19 -9.70
C PRO A 145 -7.47 3.46 -9.97
N ALA A 146 -7.29 4.29 -8.94
CA ALA A 146 -6.45 5.48 -8.97
C ALA A 146 -5.02 5.14 -8.51
N PHE A 147 -4.01 5.76 -9.12
CA PHE A 147 -2.61 5.72 -8.67
C PHE A 147 -2.08 7.14 -8.43
N PRO A 148 -2.41 7.74 -7.27
CA PRO A 148 -1.97 9.10 -6.94
C PRO A 148 -0.45 9.18 -6.77
N GLY A 149 0.12 10.34 -7.11
CA GLY A 149 1.57 10.56 -7.13
C GLY A 149 2.28 9.84 -8.28
N ARG A 150 1.56 9.04 -9.08
CA ARG A 150 2.06 8.31 -10.24
C ARG A 150 1.29 8.76 -11.49
N ASP A 151 0.19 8.09 -11.82
CA ASP A 151 -0.65 8.43 -12.98
C ASP A 151 -1.41 9.75 -12.77
N ILE A 152 -1.67 10.12 -11.52
CA ILE A 152 -2.42 11.32 -11.13
C ILE A 152 -1.51 12.20 -10.26
N PRO A 153 -1.17 13.42 -10.69
CA PRO A 153 -0.41 14.36 -9.87
C PRO A 153 -1.08 14.64 -8.52
N TRP A 154 -0.30 14.87 -7.47
CA TRP A 154 -0.82 15.08 -6.12
C TRP A 154 -1.76 16.28 -6.02
N GLU A 155 -1.49 17.35 -6.77
CA GLU A 155 -2.31 18.56 -6.80
C GLU A 155 -3.71 18.28 -7.32
N GLU A 156 -3.85 17.39 -8.30
CA GLU A 156 -5.14 16.95 -8.84
C GLU A 156 -5.86 16.04 -7.84
N TRP A 157 -5.14 15.06 -7.28
CA TRP A 157 -5.71 14.10 -6.33
C TRP A 157 -6.20 14.77 -5.04
N GLN A 158 -5.40 15.66 -4.46
CA GLN A 158 -5.73 16.39 -3.23
C GLN A 158 -6.65 17.57 -3.48
N GLY A 159 -6.55 18.24 -4.64
CA GLY A 159 -7.43 19.35 -5.01
C GLY A 159 -8.87 18.92 -5.29
N GLY A 160 -9.08 17.66 -5.68
CA GLY A 160 -10.40 17.06 -5.85
C GLY A 160 -11.04 16.55 -4.55
N CYS A 161 -10.29 16.46 -3.44
CA CYS A 161 -10.84 16.02 -2.15
C CYS A 161 -11.93 17.00 -1.70
N ILE A 162 -13.18 16.54 -1.72
CA ILE A 162 -14.20 17.12 -0.87
C ILE A 162 -13.76 16.80 0.55
N ARG A 163 -13.07 17.74 1.21
CA ARG A 163 -12.86 17.67 2.66
C ARG A 163 -14.24 17.59 3.29
N THR A 164 -14.70 16.40 3.66
CA THR A 164 -15.79 16.30 4.61
C THR A 164 -15.20 16.72 5.96
N PRO A 165 -15.65 17.82 6.56
CA PRO A 165 -15.31 18.07 7.95
C PRO A 165 -16.05 17.00 8.76
N GLU A 166 -15.30 16.11 9.42
CA GLU A 166 -15.66 15.40 10.67
C GLU A 166 -15.03 14.00 10.73
N GLY A 167 -14.26 13.78 11.80
CA GLY A 167 -13.70 12.48 12.18
C GLY A 167 -12.88 12.50 13.47
N ASP A 168 -13.08 13.50 14.34
CA ASP A 168 -12.69 13.42 15.76
C ASP A 168 -13.92 12.94 16.52
N SER A 169 -13.87 11.74 17.08
CA SER A 169 -14.60 11.26 18.27
C SER A 169 -14.22 9.81 18.59
#